data_AF-A0A5J5C9Z6-F1
#
_entry.id   AF-A0A5J5C9Z6-F1
#
_cell.length_a   1.000
_cell.length_b   1.000
_cell.length_c   1.000
_cell.angle_alpha   90.00
_cell.angle_beta   90.00
_cell.angle_gamma   90.00
#
_symmetry.space_group_name_H-M   'P 1'
#
loop_
_entity.id
_entity.type
_entity.pdbx_description
1 polymer ?
#
loop_
_entity_poly.entity_id
_entity_poly.type
_entity_poly.pdbx_seq_one_letter_code
_entity_poly.pdbx_strand_id
1 'polypeptide(L)'
;CVCAACCCCLTSDEPVVKPVVSVYPAAPRAPLEGKSSLLCLASAMFPPLVQFSWKRRREDGPLEELPPAEGEQLEIRESGRTAAILMIHQQENSTYKYRCYVHHEGGTVEAHTEQGNEGSLTVFSCVQLHVETLSKR
;
A
#
# COMPACT_ATOMS: atom_id res chain seq x y z
N CYS A 1 -36.18 -9.65 -37.59
CA CYS A 1 -36.42 -9.25 -36.19
C CYS A 1 -36.50 -10.56 -35.39
N VAL A 2 -35.53 -10.94 -34.58
CA VAL A 2 -34.89 -10.20 -33.48
C VAL A 2 -33.43 -10.69 -33.42
N CYS A 3 -32.47 -9.79 -33.61
CA CYS A 3 -31.07 -10.12 -33.33
C CYS A 3 -30.91 -10.29 -31.82
N ALA A 4 -30.25 -11.39 -31.45
CA ALA A 4 -29.89 -11.74 -30.10
C ALA A 4 -29.36 -10.51 -29.35
N ALA A 5 -29.94 -10.28 -28.16
CA ALA A 5 -29.43 -9.31 -27.20
C ALA A 5 -27.98 -9.68 -26.89
N CYS A 6 -27.07 -9.04 -27.62
CA CYS A 6 -25.64 -9.11 -27.40
C CYS A 6 -25.42 -8.56 -26.00
N CYS A 7 -25.03 -9.43 -25.07
CA CYS A 7 -24.57 -9.07 -23.74
C CYS A 7 -23.63 -7.88 -23.86
N CYS A 8 -24.07 -6.72 -23.36
CA CYS A 8 -23.23 -5.56 -23.13
C CYS A 8 -22.23 -5.92 -22.01
N CYS A 9 -21.19 -6.69 -22.34
CA CYS A 9 -19.96 -6.66 -21.59
C CYS A 9 -19.42 -5.24 -21.75
N LEU A 10 -19.70 -4.38 -20.77
CA LEU A 10 -19.05 -3.09 -20.62
C LEU A 10 -17.57 -3.35 -20.33
N THR A 11 -16.80 -3.73 -21.35
CA THR A 11 -15.35 -3.57 -21.30
C THR A 11 -15.13 -2.08 -21.35
N SER A 12 -14.79 -1.48 -20.21
CA SER A 12 -14.30 -0.11 -20.18
C SER A 12 -13.10 -0.04 -21.12
N ASP A 13 -13.23 0.66 -22.25
CA ASP A 13 -12.22 0.78 -23.33
C ASP A 13 -10.97 1.58 -22.89
N GLU A 14 -10.84 1.83 -21.60
CA GLU A 14 -9.76 2.62 -21.04
C GLU A 14 -8.49 1.75 -20.94
N PRO A 15 -7.32 2.26 -21.38
CA PRO A 15 -6.11 1.45 -21.47
C PRO A 15 -5.64 1.03 -20.07
N VAL A 16 -5.03 -0.16 -19.99
CA VAL A 16 -4.42 -0.65 -18.76
C VAL A 16 -3.23 0.24 -18.38
N VAL A 17 -3.30 0.87 -17.21
CA VAL A 17 -2.25 1.72 -16.64
C VAL A 17 -1.81 1.15 -15.30
N LYS A 18 -0.51 0.83 -15.19
CA LYS A 18 0.10 0.33 -13.95
C LYS A 18 0.02 1.37 -12.82
N PRO A 19 -0.10 0.92 -11.55
CA PRO A 19 -0.15 1.84 -10.42
C PRO A 19 1.19 2.53 -10.15
N VAL A 20 1.10 3.78 -9.73
CA VAL A 20 2.14 4.47 -8.98
C VAL A 20 2.04 4.04 -7.53
N VAL A 21 3.14 3.51 -6.97
CA VAL A 21 3.19 2.94 -5.63
C VAL A 21 4.13 3.72 -4.72
N SER A 22 3.67 4.04 -3.51
CA SER A 22 4.49 4.65 -2.46
C SER A 22 4.26 4.00 -1.10
N VAL A 23 5.30 3.98 -0.25
CA VAL A 23 5.25 3.36 1.08
C VAL A 23 5.69 4.35 2.15
N TYR A 24 4.87 4.53 3.17
CA TYR A 24 5.10 5.46 4.28
C TYR A 24 4.98 4.77 5.64
N PRO A 25 5.73 5.20 6.66
CA PRO A 25 5.41 4.86 8.04
C PRO A 25 4.11 5.54 8.45
N ALA A 26 3.18 4.81 9.03
CA ALA A 26 1.85 5.31 9.41
C ALA A 26 1.79 5.84 10.86
N ALA A 27 2.89 5.77 11.61
CA ALA A 27 3.01 6.37 12.94
C ALA A 27 4.43 6.97 13.17
N PRO A 28 4.56 8.03 14.00
CA PRO A 28 5.85 8.56 14.42
C PRO A 28 6.71 7.52 15.16
N ARG A 29 8.03 7.74 15.16
CA ARG A 29 9.04 6.84 15.75
C ARG A 29 8.92 6.60 17.27
N ALA A 30 8.00 7.29 17.96
CA ALA A 30 7.70 7.05 19.36
C ALA A 30 6.59 5.99 19.44
N PRO A 31 6.90 4.74 19.83
CA PRO A 31 5.91 3.68 19.87
C PRO A 31 4.89 4.03 20.94
N LEU A 32 3.66 4.29 20.54
CA LEU A 32 2.54 4.02 21.42
C LEU A 32 2.41 2.50 21.41
N GLU A 33 2.72 1.85 22.54
CA GLU A 33 2.41 0.43 22.77
C GLU A 33 3.17 -0.60 21.90
N GLY A 34 4.38 -0.29 21.41
CA GLY A 34 5.24 -1.28 20.75
C GLY A 34 4.76 -1.81 19.40
N LYS A 35 3.78 -1.14 18.77
CA LYS A 35 3.24 -1.47 17.45
C LYS A 35 3.76 -0.49 16.41
N SER A 36 4.16 -0.99 15.24
CA SER A 36 4.53 -0.16 14.10
C SER A 36 3.59 -0.41 12.93
N SER A 37 3.30 0.62 12.14
CA SER A 37 2.39 0.51 11.00
C SER A 37 3.01 1.10 9.74
N LEU A 38 2.74 0.46 8.60
CA LEU A 38 3.15 0.91 7.27
C LEU A 38 1.92 1.12 6.40
N LEU A 39 1.97 2.15 5.55
CA LEU A 39 0.95 2.45 4.55
C LEU A 39 1.57 2.26 3.17
N CYS A 40 1.00 1.38 2.35
CA CYS A 40 1.30 1.27 0.93
C CYS A 40 0.14 1.84 0.12
N LEU A 41 0.40 2.87 -0.68
CA LEU A 41 -0.59 3.53 -1.51
C LEU A 41 -0.35 3.18 -2.99
N ALA A 42 -1.36 2.64 -3.66
CA ALA A 42 -1.41 2.45 -5.09
C ALA A 42 -2.39 3.46 -5.70
N SER A 43 -1.94 4.22 -6.70
CA SER A 43 -2.72 5.30 -7.33
C SER A 43 -2.45 5.42 -8.83
N ALA A 44 -3.20 6.28 -9.52
CA ALA A 44 -3.01 6.61 -10.94
C ALA A 44 -2.95 5.35 -11.83
N MET A 45 -3.93 4.45 -11.64
CA MET A 45 -4.00 3.17 -12.32
C MET A 45 -5.38 2.98 -12.95
N PHE A 46 -5.42 2.16 -13.99
CA PHE A 46 -6.65 1.67 -14.58
C PHE A 46 -6.46 0.21 -15.01
N PRO A 47 -7.41 -0.69 -14.71
CA PRO A 47 -8.53 -0.56 -13.79
C PRO A 47 -8.06 -0.45 -12.34
N PRO A 48 -8.91 0.00 -11.40
CA PRO A 48 -8.50 0.28 -10.02
C PRO A 48 -8.31 -0.96 -9.13
N LEU A 49 -8.42 -2.17 -9.69
CA LEU A 49 -8.33 -3.42 -8.93
C LEU A 49 -6.87 -3.84 -8.75
N VAL A 50 -6.46 -4.01 -7.50
CA VAL A 50 -5.12 -4.48 -7.12
C VAL A 50 -5.16 -5.42 -5.93
N GLN A 51 -4.09 -6.20 -5.77
CA GLN A 51 -3.83 -7.00 -4.56
C GLN A 51 -2.48 -6.60 -3.96
N PHE A 52 -2.40 -6.59 -2.64
CA PHE A 52 -1.18 -6.25 -1.92
C PHE A 52 -0.55 -7.49 -1.30
N SER A 53 0.78 -7.55 -1.33
CA SER A 53 1.57 -8.47 -0.52
C SER A 53 2.78 -7.75 0.04
N TRP A 54 3.34 -8.30 1.11
CA TRP A 54 4.45 -7.70 1.83
C TRP A 54 5.58 -8.68 1.98
N LYS A 55 6.79 -8.19 1.70
CA LYS A 55 8.01 -8.91 2.02
C LYS A 55 8.88 -8.08 2.94
N ARG A 56 9.70 -8.77 3.70
CA ARG A 56 10.68 -8.16 4.59
C ARG A 56 12.05 -8.76 4.34
N ARG A 57 13.07 -8.00 4.67
CA ARG A 57 14.45 -8.46 4.70
C ARG A 57 15.17 -7.85 5.88
N ARG A 58 16.02 -8.62 6.56
CA ARG A 58 17.06 -8.05 7.42
C ARG A 58 18.10 -7.35 6.53
N GLU A 59 18.98 -6.56 7.14
CA GLU A 59 20.02 -5.77 6.45
C GLU A 59 20.71 -6.57 5.32
N ASP A 60 21.18 -7.78 5.65
CA ASP A 60 21.83 -8.72 4.72
C ASP A 60 21.10 -10.06 4.58
N GLY A 61 19.83 -10.11 5.00
CA GLY A 61 19.02 -11.32 4.95
C GLY A 61 18.37 -11.56 3.58
N PRO A 62 17.90 -12.80 3.32
CA PRO A 62 17.03 -13.06 2.17
C PRO A 62 15.74 -12.22 2.26
N LEU A 63 15.12 -12.00 1.10
CA LEU A 63 13.80 -11.40 1.03
C LEU A 63 12.76 -12.50 1.33
N GLU A 64 12.00 -12.31 2.40
CA GLU A 64 11.05 -13.28 2.93
C GLU A 64 9.63 -12.71 2.89
N GLU A 65 8.64 -13.58 2.64
CA GLU A 65 7.22 -13.26 2.85
C GLU A 65 6.98 -12.90 4.32
N LEU A 66 6.11 -11.92 4.56
CA LEU A 66 5.73 -11.57 5.91
C LEU A 66 4.80 -12.66 6.49
N PRO A 67 5.15 -13.31 7.61
CA PRO A 67 4.28 -14.31 8.20
C PRO A 67 2.97 -13.69 8.69
N PRO A 68 1.80 -14.34 8.47
CA PRO A 68 0.50 -13.79 8.88
C PRO A 68 0.38 -13.52 10.38
N ALA A 69 1.14 -14.23 11.21
CA ALA A 69 1.15 -14.01 12.66
C ALA A 69 1.86 -12.71 13.08
N GLU A 70 2.66 -12.12 12.18
CA GLU A 70 3.50 -10.96 12.47
C GLU A 70 2.92 -9.67 11.91
N GLY A 71 1.98 -9.77 10.98
CA GLY A 71 1.39 -8.64 10.27
C GLY A 71 -0.10 -8.82 10.00
N GLU A 72 -0.89 -7.79 10.27
CA GLU A 72 -2.30 -7.71 9.86
C GLU A 72 -2.47 -6.61 8.81
N GLN A 73 -3.15 -6.93 7.70
CA GLN A 73 -3.37 -6.01 6.59
C GLN A 73 -4.83 -5.56 6.54
N LEU A 74 -5.04 -4.24 6.44
CA LEU A 74 -6.32 -3.61 6.17
C LEU A 74 -6.27 -2.88 4.82
N GLU A 75 -7.29 -3.04 3.97
CA GLU A 75 -7.36 -2.38 2.67
C GLU A 75 -8.43 -1.29 2.64
N ILE A 76 -8.09 -0.14 2.06
CA ILE A 76 -8.98 0.99 1.84
C ILE A 76 -9.02 1.29 0.35
N ARG A 77 -10.23 1.45 -0.20
CA ARG A 77 -10.47 1.76 -1.62
C ARG A 77 -11.23 3.06 -1.73
N GLU A 78 -10.67 4.04 -2.43
CA GLU A 78 -11.28 5.34 -2.64
C GLU A 78 -10.94 5.87 -4.03
N SER A 79 -11.95 6.10 -4.87
CA SER A 79 -11.87 6.90 -6.10
C SER A 79 -10.58 6.70 -6.93
N GLY A 80 -10.30 5.47 -7.37
CA GLY A 80 -9.12 5.14 -8.19
C GLY A 80 -7.80 5.00 -7.43
N ARG A 81 -7.86 5.03 -6.09
CA ARG A 81 -6.74 4.73 -5.19
C ARG A 81 -7.10 3.55 -4.31
N THR A 82 -6.10 2.71 -4.08
CA THR A 82 -6.22 1.62 -3.11
C THR A 82 -5.01 1.68 -2.21
N ALA A 83 -5.23 1.60 -0.90
CA ALA A 83 -4.17 1.58 0.08
C ALA A 83 -4.25 0.31 0.94
N ALA A 84 -3.10 -0.21 1.33
CA ALA A 84 -2.97 -1.26 2.33
C ALA A 84 -2.23 -0.72 3.56
N ILE A 85 -2.84 -0.87 4.73
CA ILE A 85 -2.23 -0.58 6.02
C ILE A 85 -1.77 -1.90 6.62
N LEU A 86 -0.46 -2.04 6.81
CA LEU A 86 0.14 -3.18 7.49
C LEU A 86 0.44 -2.81 8.94
N MET A 87 -0.19 -3.51 9.89
CA MET A 87 0.10 -3.42 11.31
C MET A 87 1.09 -4.53 11.70
N ILE A 88 2.26 -4.17 12.21
CA ILE A 88 3.32 -5.10 12.60
C ILE A 88 3.28 -5.30 14.11
N HIS A 89 3.08 -6.55 14.53
CA HIS A 89 2.86 -6.94 15.93
C HIS A 89 4.15 -7.12 16.74
N GLN A 90 5.25 -7.51 16.09
CA GLN A 90 6.51 -7.79 16.76
C GLN A 90 7.62 -6.87 16.27
N GLN A 91 8.08 -6.00 17.17
CA GLN A 91 9.29 -5.22 17.01
C GLN A 91 10.51 -6.05 17.44
N GLU A 92 10.70 -7.27 16.92
CA GLU A 92 11.99 -7.95 17.12
C GLU A 92 13.04 -7.23 16.26
N ASN A 93 13.59 -6.16 16.84
CA ASN A 93 14.64 -5.31 16.31
C ASN A 93 14.28 -4.60 14.99
N SER A 94 14.41 -3.28 14.99
CA SER A 94 14.26 -2.32 13.88
C SER A 94 15.18 -2.54 12.65
N THR A 95 15.57 -3.78 12.38
CA THR A 95 16.49 -4.23 11.34
C THR A 95 15.80 -4.69 10.06
N TYR A 96 14.48 -4.89 10.09
CA TYR A 96 13.73 -5.29 8.91
C TYR A 96 13.38 -4.08 8.03
N LYS A 97 13.74 -4.18 6.75
CA LYS A 97 13.25 -3.31 5.69
C LYS A 97 12.08 -4.01 5.01
N TYR A 98 10.95 -3.30 4.93
CA TYR A 98 9.72 -3.82 4.36
C TYR A 98 9.56 -3.33 2.92
N ARG A 99 9.00 -4.19 2.08
CA ARG A 99 8.64 -3.93 0.69
C ARG A 99 7.18 -4.29 0.48
N CYS A 100 6.45 -3.35 -0.13
CA CYS A 100 5.10 -3.59 -0.60
C CYS A 100 5.14 -4.00 -2.07
N TYR A 101 4.37 -5.03 -2.42
CA TYR A 101 4.16 -5.49 -3.77
C TYR A 101 2.70 -5.30 -4.15
N VAL A 102 2.46 -4.54 -5.22
CA VAL A 102 1.13 -4.27 -5.75
C VAL A 102 0.95 -5.06 -7.04
N HIS A 103 -0.02 -5.96 -7.03
CA HIS A 103 -0.35 -6.84 -8.13
C HIS A 103 -1.52 -6.20 -8.88
N HIS A 104 -1.24 -5.75 -10.09
CA HIS A 104 -2.20 -5.16 -11.00
C HIS A 104 -2.25 -5.99 -12.29
N GLU A 105 -3.34 -5.92 -13.06
CA GLU A 105 -3.42 -6.66 -14.32
C GLU A 105 -2.38 -6.22 -15.35
N GLY A 106 -1.91 -4.98 -15.26
CA GLY A 106 -0.78 -4.48 -16.05
C GLY A 106 0.58 -5.03 -15.60
N GLY A 107 0.66 -5.67 -14.42
CA GLY A 107 1.85 -6.29 -13.85
C GLY A 107 2.09 -5.90 -12.38
N THR A 108 3.13 -6.48 -11.79
CA THR A 108 3.51 -6.21 -10.39
C THR A 108 4.44 -4.99 -10.29
N VAL A 109 4.17 -4.11 -9.32
CA VAL A 109 5.00 -2.94 -8.98
C VAL A 109 5.41 -3.06 -7.51
N GLU A 110 6.67 -2.78 -7.17
CA GLU A 110 7.16 -2.78 -5.78
C GLU A 110 7.61 -1.39 -5.33
N ALA A 111 7.47 -1.12 -4.03
CA ALA A 111 8.04 0.04 -3.38
C ALA A 111 8.54 -0.33 -1.97
N HIS A 112 9.50 0.44 -1.45
CA HIS A 112 10.09 0.23 -0.13
C HIS A 112 9.97 1.51 0.71
N THR A 113 10.10 1.37 2.02
CA THR A 113 10.18 2.52 2.93
C THR A 113 11.40 3.37 2.60
N GLU A 114 11.23 4.66 2.27
CA GLU A 114 12.35 5.58 2.14
C GLU A 114 13.02 5.79 3.52
N GLN A 115 14.24 5.27 3.70
CA GLN A 115 15.07 5.61 4.85
C GLN A 115 16.02 6.75 4.46
N GLY A 116 15.61 7.98 4.78
CA GLY A 116 16.48 9.14 5.00
C GLY A 116 16.78 10.04 3.78
N ASN A 117 16.23 11.26 3.78
CA ASN A 117 16.99 12.50 3.97
C ASN A 117 16.03 13.71 4.04
N GLU A 118 16.05 14.45 5.16
CA GLU A 118 15.59 15.85 5.42
C GLU A 118 14.20 16.36 4.95
N GLY A 119 13.48 15.72 4.03
CA GLY A 119 12.07 15.99 3.68
C GLY A 119 11.06 15.20 4.51
N SER A 120 11.55 14.39 5.47
CA SER A 120 10.71 13.47 6.22
C SER A 120 9.66 14.17 7.09
N LEU A 121 9.99 15.34 7.67
CA LEU A 121 9.07 16.07 8.56
C LEU A 121 7.86 16.67 7.81
N THR A 122 8.00 17.04 6.54
CA THR A 122 6.91 17.62 5.74
C THR A 122 5.93 16.57 5.21
N VAL A 123 6.43 15.39 4.82
CA VAL A 123 5.56 14.29 4.32
C VAL A 123 4.74 13.67 5.46
N PHE A 124 5.33 13.47 6.65
CA PHE A 124 4.60 13.03 7.84
C PHE A 124 3.45 13.99 8.20
N SER A 125 3.70 15.31 8.15
CA SER A 125 2.67 16.30 8.41
C SER A 125 1.51 16.23 7.41
N CYS A 126 1.79 16.05 6.12
CA CYS A 126 0.76 16.04 5.08
C CYS A 126 -0.14 14.80 5.16
N VAL A 127 0.44 13.62 5.41
CA VAL A 127 -0.33 12.37 5.58
C VAL A 127 -1.17 12.42 6.87
N GLN A 128 -0.60 12.89 7.98
CA GLN A 128 -1.32 13.09 9.24
C GLN A 128 -2.51 14.04 9.06
N LEU A 129 -2.30 15.20 8.41
CA LEU A 129 -3.35 16.17 8.11
C LEU A 129 -4.44 15.58 7.20
N HIS A 130 -4.09 14.75 6.22
CA HIS A 130 -5.07 14.12 5.33
C HIS A 130 -5.94 13.11 6.09
N VAL A 131 -5.34 12.26 6.94
CA VAL A 131 -6.08 11.30 7.77
C VAL A 131 -6.98 12.01 8.79
N GLU A 132 -6.48 13.04 9.47
CA GLU A 132 -7.28 13.84 10.41
C GLU A 132 -8.45 14.56 9.71
N THR A 133 -8.26 15.02 8.47
CA THR A 133 -9.31 15.66 7.67
C THR A 133 -10.38 14.66 7.23
N LEU A 134 -9.99 13.40 6.94
CA LEU A 134 -10.92 12.33 6.63
C LEU A 134 -11.69 11.84 7.87
N SER A 135 -11.06 11.83 9.05
CA SER A 135 -11.72 11.44 10.31
C SER A 135 -12.68 12.50 10.88
N LYS A 136 -12.60 13.76 10.43
CA LYS A 136 -13.44 14.88 10.89
C LYS A 136 -14.60 15.23 9.94
N ARG A 137 -14.79 14.49 8.85
CA ARG A 137 -15.99 14.55 8.01
C ARG A 137 -16.92 13.39 8.34
#